data_AF-A0AAJ1IJT8-F1
#
_entry.id   AF-A0AAJ1IJT8-F1
#
_cell.length_a   1.000
_cell.length_b   1.000
_cell.length_c   1.000
_cell.angle_alpha   90.00
_cell.angle_beta   90.00
_cell.angle_gamma   90.00
#
_symmetry.space_group_name_H-M   'P 1'
#
loop_
_entity.id
_entity.type
_entity.pdbx_description
1 polymer ?
#
loop_
_entity_poly.entity_id
_entity_poly.type
_entity_poly.pdbx_seq_one_letter_code
_entity_poly.pdbx_strand_id
1 'polypeptide(L)'
;WSYIVFVYIFVASVVPVWALLQPRDYLNSFLLIFMIAAAVVGIIIARPEMSLPAVTSFSVGGKSMFPYLFVTIACGAVSGFHALVSSNTSSKQIKNEKDMIKVSYGAMLVESLLAVIALVCVGSLGGMPEGATAQQTFAMAIANFLDIVHMDHNLSLTLINLAISAFALTSLDSVARIARLSFQELFTDEDQDPSKVNFIQKLCQNSIFATIITLALGYALSKGGYLNIWALFGSSNQMLSALALSAVAVYLKKSGTDSKNVWIPMLLMMAVTFSALTLLNISNFNAIGTEGFVFAKQGLQLIFGIFIFITGILISYNSIKSIFFKD
;
A
#
# COMPACT_ATOMS: atom_id res chain seq x y z
N TRP A 1 22.91 6.79 0.66
CA TRP A 1 21.53 7.28 0.81
C TRP A 1 20.64 6.34 1.62
N SER A 2 20.47 5.06 1.24
CA SER A 2 19.55 4.13 1.96
C SER A 2 19.80 4.02 3.46
N TYR A 3 21.05 3.97 3.92
CA TYR A 3 21.36 3.95 5.36
C TYR A 3 20.85 5.18 6.11
N ILE A 4 20.95 6.37 5.51
CA ILE A 4 20.46 7.62 6.08
C ILE A 4 18.94 7.57 6.21
N VAL A 5 18.26 7.07 5.18
CA VAL A 5 16.80 6.90 5.18
C VAL A 5 16.35 5.94 6.30
N PHE A 6 17.03 4.81 6.48
CA PHE A 6 16.69 3.86 7.57
C PHE A 6 16.95 4.43 8.97
N VAL A 7 18.04 5.17 9.17
CA VAL A 7 18.29 5.87 10.45
C VAL A 7 17.20 6.90 10.71
N TYR A 8 16.81 7.67 9.69
CA TYR A 8 15.72 8.64 9.80
C TYR A 8 14.38 7.97 10.18
N ILE A 9 14.01 6.89 9.49
CA ILE A 9 12.74 6.17 9.74
C ILE A 9 12.72 5.56 11.14
N PHE A 10 13.86 5.07 11.62
CA PHE A 10 13.98 4.58 12.99
C PHE A 10 13.61 5.67 14.00
N VAL A 11 14.11 6.90 13.81
CA VAL A 11 13.75 8.02 14.68
C VAL A 11 12.27 8.37 14.51
N ALA A 12 11.77 8.45 13.28
CA ALA A 12 10.39 8.84 12.98
C ALA A 12 9.33 7.87 13.53
N SER A 13 9.63 6.56 13.59
CA SER A 13 8.68 5.54 14.08
C SER A 13 8.58 5.49 15.61
N VAL A 14 9.64 5.91 16.33
CA VAL A 14 9.73 5.94 17.79
C VAL A 14 9.22 7.27 18.36
N VAL A 15 9.52 8.38 17.69
CA VAL A 15 9.11 9.72 18.11
C VAL A 15 7.58 9.89 18.01
N PRO A 16 6.94 10.65 18.94
CA PRO A 16 5.51 10.92 18.90
C PRO A 16 5.03 11.53 17.58
N VAL A 17 3.78 11.22 17.21
CA VAL A 17 3.14 11.67 15.95
C VAL A 17 3.25 13.18 15.76
N TRP A 18 2.95 13.95 16.80
CA TRP A 18 2.90 15.41 16.78
C TRP A 18 4.26 16.08 16.53
N ALA A 19 5.35 15.41 16.89
CA ALA A 19 6.68 16.01 16.86
C ALA A 19 7.32 15.96 15.46
N LEU A 20 7.04 14.91 14.68
CA LEU A 20 7.70 14.71 13.38
C LEU A 20 6.71 14.39 12.26
N LEU A 21 5.87 13.37 12.43
CA LEU A 21 4.97 12.92 11.35
C LEU A 21 3.91 13.97 11.01
N GLN A 22 3.23 14.53 12.00
CA GLN A 22 2.14 15.49 11.78
C GLN A 22 2.58 16.78 11.07
N PRO A 23 3.64 17.51 11.51
CA PRO A 23 4.07 18.72 10.80
C PRO A 23 4.59 18.43 9.39
N ARG A 24 5.24 17.27 9.20
CA ARG A 24 5.76 16.86 7.90
C ARG A 24 4.63 16.50 6.94
N ASP A 25 3.68 15.68 7.38
CA ASP A 25 2.50 15.30 6.59
C ASP A 25 1.71 16.54 6.18
N TYR A 26 1.58 17.52 7.08
CA TYR A 26 0.92 18.79 6.77
C TYR A 26 1.64 19.56 5.64
N LEU A 27 2.96 19.73 5.72
CA LEU A 27 3.75 20.40 4.67
C LEU A 27 3.71 19.63 3.34
N ASN A 28 3.85 18.31 3.39
CA ASN A 28 3.87 17.47 2.20
C ASN A 28 2.49 17.37 1.54
N SER A 29 1.40 17.55 2.29
CA SER A 29 0.06 17.65 1.73
C SER A 29 -0.05 18.84 0.77
N PHE A 30 0.55 19.99 1.09
CA PHE A 30 0.59 21.11 0.16
C PHE A 30 1.39 20.79 -1.10
N LEU A 31 2.57 20.18 -0.96
CA LEU A 31 3.38 19.76 -2.11
C LEU A 31 2.61 18.81 -3.03
N LEU A 32 1.89 17.84 -2.45
CA LEU A 32 1.06 16.89 -3.20
C LEU A 32 -0.08 17.61 -3.93
N ILE A 33 -0.80 18.50 -3.25
CA ILE A 33 -1.92 19.25 -3.84
C ILE A 33 -1.44 20.16 -4.97
N PHE A 34 -0.35 20.91 -4.76
CA PHE A 34 0.23 21.76 -5.80
C PHE A 34 0.74 20.95 -6.99
N MET A 35 1.38 19.81 -6.75
CA MET A 35 1.82 18.90 -7.81
C MET A 35 0.63 18.39 -8.64
N ILE A 36 -0.45 17.95 -8.00
CA ILE A 36 -1.67 17.50 -8.68
C ILE A 36 -2.30 18.64 -9.47
N ALA A 37 -2.43 19.83 -8.87
CA ALA A 37 -2.99 20.99 -9.55
C ALA A 37 -2.16 21.39 -10.79
N ALA A 38 -0.83 21.44 -10.65
CA ALA A 38 0.08 21.73 -11.75
C ALA A 38 -0.02 20.66 -12.85
N ALA A 39 -0.10 19.38 -12.49
CA ALA A 39 -0.28 18.29 -13.45
C ALA A 39 -1.61 18.41 -14.21
N VAL A 40 -2.71 18.71 -13.53
CA VAL A 40 -4.04 18.90 -14.16
C VAL A 40 -4.00 20.08 -15.13
N VAL A 41 -3.46 21.23 -14.71
CA VAL A 41 -3.31 22.40 -15.58
C VAL A 41 -2.44 22.08 -16.80
N GLY A 42 -1.29 21.43 -16.56
CA GLY A 42 -0.38 20.98 -17.62
C GLY A 42 -1.10 20.08 -18.63
N ILE A 43 -1.82 19.06 -18.18
CA ILE A 43 -2.55 18.14 -19.07
C ILE A 43 -3.62 18.86 -19.89
N ILE A 44 -4.42 19.75 -19.27
CA ILE A 44 -5.51 20.45 -19.96
C ILE A 44 -4.98 21.38 -21.07
N ILE A 45 -3.83 22.03 -20.83
CA ILE A 45 -3.20 22.94 -21.79
C ILE A 45 -2.43 22.16 -22.86
N ALA A 46 -1.59 21.21 -22.44
CA ALA A 46 -0.73 20.42 -23.32
C ALA A 46 -1.53 19.51 -24.25
N ARG A 47 -2.68 19.00 -23.79
CA ARG A 47 -3.54 18.04 -24.51
C ARG A 47 -2.74 16.88 -25.12
N PRO A 48 -1.98 16.13 -24.30
CA PRO A 48 -1.09 15.10 -24.81
C PRO A 48 -1.87 13.99 -25.52
N GLU A 49 -1.34 13.52 -26.65
CA GLU A 49 -1.89 12.36 -27.35
C GLU A 49 -1.52 11.07 -26.62
N MET A 50 -2.48 10.15 -26.50
CA MET A 50 -2.26 8.85 -25.90
C MET A 50 -1.54 7.93 -26.89
N SER A 51 -0.25 7.70 -26.66
CA SER A 51 0.62 6.88 -27.52
C SER A 51 0.62 5.39 -27.14
N LEU A 52 -0.32 4.96 -26.29
CA LEU A 52 -0.49 3.55 -25.90
C LEU A 52 -1.65 2.91 -26.68
N PRO A 53 -1.54 1.62 -27.06
CA PRO A 53 -2.66 0.89 -27.64
C PRO A 53 -3.82 0.83 -26.64
N ALA A 54 -5.05 1.05 -27.11
CA ALA A 54 -6.25 0.96 -26.27
C ALA A 54 -6.44 -0.44 -25.67
N VAL A 55 -6.03 -1.48 -26.41
CA VAL A 55 -6.01 -2.86 -25.95
C VAL A 55 -4.69 -3.49 -26.41
N THR A 56 -3.95 -4.08 -25.47
CA THR A 56 -2.70 -4.79 -25.76
C THR A 56 -2.91 -6.30 -25.68
N SER A 57 -3.16 -6.82 -24.47
CA SER A 57 -3.36 -8.25 -24.22
C SER A 57 -4.05 -8.48 -22.88
N PHE A 58 -4.78 -9.58 -22.78
CA PHE A 58 -5.31 -10.10 -21.50
C PHE A 58 -4.30 -10.96 -20.74
N SER A 59 -3.11 -11.19 -21.31
CA SER A 59 -1.98 -11.87 -20.68
C SER A 59 -0.70 -11.08 -20.89
N VAL A 60 -0.05 -10.68 -19.79
CA VAL A 60 1.19 -9.88 -19.80
C VAL A 60 2.28 -10.66 -19.06
N GLY A 61 3.38 -10.95 -19.75
CA GLY A 61 4.50 -11.69 -19.15
C GLY A 61 4.13 -13.09 -18.65
N GLY A 62 3.24 -13.79 -19.36
CA GLY A 62 2.76 -15.12 -18.99
C GLY A 62 1.74 -15.15 -17.84
N LYS A 63 1.27 -13.99 -17.38
CA LYS A 63 0.25 -13.86 -16.33
C LYS A 63 -1.05 -13.31 -16.91
N SER A 64 -2.15 -14.00 -16.64
CA SER A 64 -3.50 -13.51 -16.95
C SER A 64 -3.78 -12.20 -16.20
N MET A 65 -4.45 -11.25 -16.85
CA MET A 65 -4.86 -9.98 -16.24
C MET A 65 -5.76 -10.23 -15.02
N PHE A 66 -6.69 -11.17 -15.08
CA PHE A 66 -7.45 -11.59 -13.92
C PHE A 66 -6.83 -12.86 -13.30
N PRO A 67 -6.59 -12.91 -11.97
CA PRO A 67 -6.81 -11.88 -10.95
C PRO A 67 -5.61 -10.93 -10.72
N TYR A 68 -4.48 -11.12 -11.42
CA TYR A 68 -3.22 -10.44 -11.10
C TYR A 68 -3.30 -8.91 -11.13
N LEU A 69 -4.14 -8.32 -11.98
CA LEU A 69 -4.37 -6.87 -12.06
C LEU A 69 -4.76 -6.27 -10.70
N PHE A 70 -5.63 -6.96 -9.96
CA PHE A 70 -6.08 -6.51 -8.63
C PHE A 70 -4.98 -6.61 -7.58
N VAL A 71 -3.95 -7.42 -7.82
CA VAL A 71 -2.78 -7.55 -6.94
C VAL A 71 -1.68 -6.57 -7.35
N THR A 72 -1.50 -6.33 -8.65
CA THR A 72 -0.44 -5.44 -9.14
C THR A 72 -0.80 -3.96 -9.04
N ILE A 73 -2.05 -3.59 -9.29
CA ILE A 73 -2.56 -2.22 -9.06
C ILE A 73 -3.14 -2.18 -7.64
N ALA A 74 -2.24 -2.15 -6.66
CA ALA A 74 -2.61 -2.00 -5.27
C ALA A 74 -3.30 -0.64 -5.03
N CYS A 75 -4.25 -0.63 -4.09
CA CYS A 75 -5.02 0.55 -3.66
C CYS A 75 -6.06 1.13 -4.64
N GLY A 76 -6.15 0.65 -5.89
CA GLY A 76 -7.05 1.23 -6.91
C GLY A 76 -8.55 0.98 -6.70
N ALA A 77 -8.95 -0.27 -6.38
CA ALA A 77 -10.36 -0.61 -6.13
C ALA A 77 -10.68 -0.74 -4.63
N VAL A 78 -9.72 -1.24 -3.86
CA VAL A 78 -9.80 -1.38 -2.41
C VAL A 78 -8.37 -1.46 -1.84
N SER A 79 -8.18 -1.06 -0.58
CA SER A 79 -6.86 -1.04 0.06
C SER A 79 -6.95 -1.48 1.52
N GLY A 80 -6.29 -2.60 1.85
CA GLY A 80 -6.11 -3.02 3.23
C GLY A 80 -5.15 -2.10 4.00
N PHE A 81 -4.14 -1.57 3.32
CA PHE A 81 -3.20 -0.63 3.92
C PHE A 81 -3.89 0.65 4.37
N HIS A 82 -4.81 1.20 3.58
CA HIS A 82 -5.62 2.35 4.02
C HIS A 82 -6.47 2.02 5.24
N ALA A 83 -6.98 0.79 5.38
CA ALA A 83 -7.67 0.37 6.59
C ALA A 83 -6.74 0.44 7.82
N LEU A 84 -5.50 -0.06 7.73
CA LEU A 84 -4.52 0.04 8.84
C LEU A 84 -4.10 1.47 9.17
N VAL A 85 -3.87 2.30 8.16
CA VAL A 85 -3.54 3.72 8.37
C VAL A 85 -4.72 4.46 8.99
N SER A 86 -5.94 4.15 8.55
CA SER A 86 -7.15 4.78 9.07
C SER A 86 -7.39 4.46 10.54
N SER A 87 -7.13 3.22 10.99
CA SER A 87 -7.32 2.81 12.38
C SER A 87 -6.24 3.34 13.32
N ASN A 88 -5.00 3.47 12.85
CA ASN A 88 -3.85 3.80 13.71
C ASN A 88 -3.37 5.24 13.66
N THR A 89 -3.58 5.94 12.54
CA THR A 89 -3.02 7.27 12.27
C THR A 89 -4.10 8.29 12.00
N SER A 90 -5.00 8.05 11.03
CA SER A 90 -6.01 9.05 10.63
C SER A 90 -7.09 9.22 11.70
N SER A 91 -7.59 8.13 12.28
CA SER A 91 -8.59 8.15 13.37
C SER A 91 -8.18 9.04 14.54
N LYS A 92 -6.89 9.07 14.89
CA LYS A 92 -6.33 9.84 16.01
C LYS A 92 -6.13 11.32 15.69
N GLN A 93 -6.26 11.72 14.43
CA GLN A 93 -6.04 13.10 13.94
C GLN A 93 -7.34 13.76 13.44
N ILE A 94 -8.41 13.00 13.28
CA ILE A 94 -9.73 13.52 12.92
C ILE A 94 -10.32 14.29 14.10
N LYS A 95 -10.70 15.56 13.87
CA LYS A 95 -11.22 16.45 14.92
C LYS A 95 -12.66 16.14 15.30
N ASN A 96 -13.49 15.73 14.35
CA ASN A 96 -14.90 15.43 14.56
C ASN A 96 -15.40 14.44 13.50
N GLU A 97 -16.54 13.80 13.79
CA GLU A 97 -17.14 12.76 12.96
C GLU A 97 -17.52 13.25 11.54
N LYS A 98 -17.91 14.53 11.41
CA LYS A 98 -18.31 15.12 10.12
C LYS A 98 -17.15 15.22 9.13
N ASP A 99 -15.92 15.22 9.63
CA ASP A 99 -14.71 15.22 8.79
C ASP A 99 -14.34 13.82 8.30
N MET A 100 -14.89 12.73 8.90
CA MET A 100 -14.55 11.36 8.50
C MET A 100 -14.85 11.07 7.03
N ILE A 101 -16.01 11.50 6.52
CA ILE A 101 -16.38 11.27 5.11
C ILE A 101 -15.43 12.03 4.17
N LYS A 102 -15.09 13.28 4.51
CA LYS A 102 -14.17 14.10 3.69
C LYS A 102 -12.76 13.51 3.67
N VAL A 103 -12.27 13.04 4.82
CA VAL A 103 -10.93 12.45 4.96
C VAL A 103 -10.87 11.06 4.31
N SER A 104 -11.89 10.23 4.48
CA SER A 104 -11.91 8.87 3.91
C SER A 104 -12.23 8.89 2.42
N TYR A 105 -13.47 9.23 2.04
CA TYR A 105 -13.92 9.22 0.66
C TYR A 105 -13.22 10.28 -0.19
N GLY A 106 -13.00 11.48 0.35
CA GLY A 106 -12.30 12.54 -0.38
C GLY A 106 -10.85 12.19 -0.70
N ALA A 107 -10.12 11.51 0.19
CA ALA A 107 -8.78 11.03 -0.11
C ALA A 107 -8.78 10.00 -1.26
N MET A 108 -9.74 9.07 -1.28
CA MET A 108 -9.87 8.09 -2.37
C MET A 108 -10.15 8.76 -3.73
N LEU A 109 -10.93 9.85 -3.77
CA LEU A 109 -11.16 10.62 -4.99
C LEU A 109 -9.87 11.29 -5.49
N VAL A 110 -9.09 11.88 -4.60
CA VAL A 110 -7.81 12.52 -4.96
C VAL A 110 -6.78 11.49 -5.42
N GLU A 111 -6.74 10.32 -4.79
CA GLU A 111 -5.88 9.20 -5.23
C GLU A 111 -6.30 8.67 -6.61
N SER A 112 -7.60 8.55 -6.86
CA SER A 112 -8.13 8.17 -8.16
C SER A 112 -7.76 9.18 -9.24
N LEU A 113 -7.83 10.48 -8.93
CA LEU A 113 -7.37 11.54 -9.83
C LEU A 113 -5.86 11.41 -10.13
N LEU A 114 -5.04 11.18 -9.09
CA LEU A 114 -3.60 10.97 -9.26
C LEU A 114 -3.30 9.73 -10.12
N ALA A 115 -4.04 8.65 -9.97
CA ALA A 115 -3.91 7.44 -10.79
C ALA A 115 -4.22 7.72 -12.27
N VAL A 116 -5.27 8.50 -12.56
CA VAL A 116 -5.59 8.92 -13.94
C VAL A 116 -4.48 9.81 -14.51
N ILE A 117 -3.98 10.77 -13.73
CA ILE A 117 -2.84 11.62 -14.14
C ILE A 117 -1.61 10.75 -14.46
N ALA A 118 -1.30 9.77 -13.62
CA ALA A 118 -0.17 8.87 -13.84
C ALA A 118 -0.34 8.04 -15.12
N LEU A 119 -1.55 7.57 -15.41
CA LEU A 119 -1.86 6.86 -16.66
C LEU A 119 -1.67 7.76 -17.87
N VAL A 120 -2.13 9.01 -17.82
CA VAL A 120 -1.92 10.00 -18.90
C VAL A 120 -0.44 10.29 -19.10
N CYS A 121 0.33 10.45 -18.02
CA CYS A 121 1.77 10.71 -18.08
C CYS A 121 2.55 9.57 -18.75
N VAL A 122 2.27 8.33 -18.38
CA VAL A 122 2.90 7.17 -19.04
C VAL A 122 2.39 7.01 -20.47
N GLY A 123 1.10 7.26 -20.68
CA GLY A 123 0.45 7.17 -21.97
C GLY A 123 0.98 8.16 -23.01
N SER A 124 1.23 9.40 -22.59
CA SER A 124 1.76 10.45 -23.46
C SER A 124 3.20 10.19 -23.91
N LEU A 125 3.97 9.46 -23.10
CA LEU A 125 5.35 9.10 -23.40
C LEU A 125 5.45 7.80 -24.22
N GLY A 126 4.32 7.16 -24.54
CA GLY A 126 4.30 5.86 -25.22
C GLY A 126 4.80 4.70 -24.35
N GLY A 127 4.80 4.87 -23.04
CA GLY A 127 5.33 3.91 -22.07
C GLY A 127 6.39 4.52 -21.16
N MET A 128 7.04 3.65 -20.40
CA MET A 128 8.10 4.02 -19.47
C MET A 128 9.45 4.08 -20.23
N PRO A 129 10.15 5.23 -20.23
CA PRO A 129 11.45 5.34 -20.86
C PRO A 129 12.46 4.31 -20.31
N GLU A 130 13.34 3.82 -21.18
CA GLU A 130 14.31 2.80 -20.80
C GLU A 130 15.26 3.32 -19.70
N GLY A 131 15.39 2.55 -18.62
CA GLY A 131 16.23 2.90 -17.47
C GLY A 131 15.67 3.98 -16.54
N ALA A 132 14.54 4.63 -16.89
CA ALA A 132 13.86 5.54 -15.99
C ALA A 132 13.15 4.76 -14.86
N THR A 133 12.86 5.42 -13.75
CA THR A 133 11.94 4.92 -12.71
C THR A 133 10.51 5.42 -12.96
N ALA A 134 9.51 4.82 -12.31
CA ALA A 134 8.13 5.28 -12.41
C ALA A 134 8.00 6.75 -11.96
N GLN A 135 8.76 7.13 -10.92
CA GLN A 135 8.84 8.49 -10.40
C GLN A 135 9.44 9.45 -11.43
N GLN A 136 10.55 9.08 -12.05
CA GLN A 136 11.19 9.89 -13.09
C GLN A 136 10.30 10.05 -14.31
N THR A 137 9.61 8.98 -14.72
CA THR A 137 8.68 8.99 -15.86
C THR A 137 7.52 9.97 -15.61
N PHE A 138 6.91 9.88 -14.43
CA PHE A 138 5.83 10.75 -14.02
C PHE A 138 6.29 12.22 -13.94
N ALA A 139 7.45 12.48 -13.33
CA ALA A 139 7.99 13.83 -13.21
C ALA A 139 8.36 14.44 -14.56
N MET A 140 8.95 13.65 -15.46
CA MET A 140 9.32 14.06 -16.81
C MET A 140 8.08 14.41 -17.64
N ALA A 141 7.03 13.59 -17.60
CA ALA A 141 5.79 13.87 -18.32
C ALA A 141 5.16 15.19 -17.86
N ILE A 142 5.03 15.41 -16.55
CA ILE A 142 4.47 16.67 -16.02
C ILE A 142 5.36 17.86 -16.39
N ALA A 143 6.69 17.72 -16.30
CA ALA A 143 7.61 18.79 -16.69
C ALA A 143 7.45 19.16 -18.19
N ASN A 144 7.26 18.17 -19.07
CA ASN A 144 6.98 18.40 -20.49
C ASN A 144 5.65 19.15 -20.71
N PHE A 145 4.61 18.82 -19.92
CA PHE A 145 3.32 19.51 -20.02
C PHE A 145 3.39 20.96 -19.53
N LEU A 146 4.18 21.21 -18.49
CA LEU A 146 4.35 22.54 -17.90
C LEU A 146 5.27 23.46 -18.73
N ASP A 147 6.18 22.88 -19.51
CA ASP A 147 7.03 23.63 -20.45
C ASP A 147 6.19 24.40 -21.49
N ILE A 148 5.04 23.83 -21.89
CA ILE A 148 4.07 24.48 -22.79
C ILE A 148 3.45 25.75 -22.15
N VAL A 149 3.41 25.82 -20.83
CA VAL A 149 2.96 27.00 -20.06
C VAL A 149 4.13 27.95 -19.74
N HIS A 150 5.27 27.78 -20.40
CA HIS A 150 6.51 28.54 -20.21
C HIS A 150 7.10 28.42 -18.80
N MET A 151 6.82 27.34 -18.08
CA MET A 151 7.54 27.02 -16.85
C MET A 151 8.88 26.37 -17.17
N ASP A 152 9.94 26.78 -16.47
CA ASP A 152 11.26 26.18 -16.65
C ASP A 152 11.22 24.65 -16.43
N HIS A 153 11.72 23.91 -17.40
CA HIS A 153 11.67 22.45 -17.41
C HIS A 153 12.43 21.85 -16.22
N ASN A 154 13.64 22.34 -15.93
CA ASN A 154 14.48 21.80 -14.86
C ASN A 154 13.91 22.10 -13.48
N LEU A 155 13.36 23.29 -13.30
CA LEU A 155 12.64 23.67 -12.09
C LEU A 155 11.42 22.78 -11.88
N SER A 156 10.60 22.60 -12.91
CA SER A 156 9.41 21.73 -12.86
C SER A 156 9.80 20.29 -12.51
N LEU A 157 10.78 19.73 -13.21
CA LEU A 157 11.28 18.39 -12.93
C LEU A 157 11.79 18.23 -11.49
N THR A 158 12.51 19.22 -10.97
CA THR A 158 13.03 19.21 -9.60
C THR A 158 11.91 19.26 -8.56
N LEU A 159 10.95 20.16 -8.74
CA LEU A 159 9.83 20.34 -7.80
C LEU A 159 8.91 19.11 -7.78
N ILE A 160 8.60 18.53 -8.94
CA ILE A 160 7.76 17.33 -9.02
C ILE A 160 8.47 16.13 -8.40
N ASN A 161 9.77 15.92 -8.68
CA ASN A 161 10.55 14.85 -8.03
C ASN A 161 10.63 15.04 -6.50
N LEU A 162 10.77 16.29 -6.04
CA LEU A 162 10.74 16.61 -4.62
C LEU A 162 9.39 16.24 -3.99
N ALA A 163 8.28 16.62 -4.62
CA ALA A 163 6.94 16.34 -4.12
C ALA A 163 6.67 14.83 -4.01
N ILE A 164 7.02 14.05 -5.05
CA ILE A 164 6.87 12.58 -5.04
C ILE A 164 7.75 11.94 -3.97
N SER A 165 9.01 12.38 -3.85
CA SER A 165 9.95 11.84 -2.87
C SER A 165 9.52 12.17 -1.44
N ALA A 166 9.01 13.39 -1.22
CA ALA A 166 8.48 13.83 0.07
C ALA A 166 7.24 13.01 0.47
N PHE A 167 6.33 12.77 -0.47
CA PHE A 167 5.15 11.92 -0.27
C PHE A 167 5.52 10.45 0.02
N ALA A 168 6.49 9.88 -0.73
CA ALA A 168 6.98 8.54 -0.48
C ALA A 168 7.60 8.38 0.92
N LEU A 169 8.32 9.40 1.39
CA LEU A 169 8.89 9.42 2.75
C LEU A 169 7.80 9.46 3.84
N THR A 170 6.70 10.19 3.65
CA THR A 170 5.59 10.21 4.62
C THR A 170 4.85 8.88 4.68
N SER A 171 4.67 8.21 3.54
CA SER A 171 4.15 6.83 3.51
C SER A 171 5.08 5.90 4.28
N LEU A 172 6.39 6.04 4.11
CA LEU A 172 7.39 5.20 4.76
C LEU A 172 7.42 5.40 6.29
N ASP A 173 7.25 6.64 6.77
CA ASP A 173 7.12 6.95 8.20
C ASP A 173 5.88 6.27 8.82
N SER A 174 4.75 6.35 8.12
CA SER A 174 3.50 5.69 8.53
C SER A 174 3.65 4.16 8.55
N VAL A 175 4.25 3.57 7.51
CA VAL A 175 4.47 2.12 7.42
C VAL A 175 5.38 1.63 8.55
N ALA A 176 6.49 2.31 8.82
CA ALA A 176 7.42 1.90 9.87
C ALA A 176 6.79 1.95 11.27
N ARG A 177 5.95 2.96 11.52
CA ARG A 177 5.18 3.05 12.77
C ARG A 177 4.15 1.94 12.88
N ILE A 178 3.37 1.69 11.83
CA ILE A 178 2.37 0.61 11.82
C ILE A 178 3.04 -0.75 11.98
N ALA A 179 4.16 -1.01 11.29
CA ALA A 179 4.92 -2.24 11.44
C ALA A 179 5.37 -2.48 12.89
N ARG A 180 5.88 -1.43 13.55
CA ARG A 180 6.22 -1.47 14.98
C ARG A 180 5.01 -1.80 15.85
N LEU A 181 3.89 -1.09 15.65
CA LEU A 181 2.66 -1.30 16.44
C LEU A 181 2.11 -2.71 16.23
N SER A 182 2.00 -3.18 14.99
CA SER A 182 1.57 -4.54 14.67
C SER A 182 2.50 -5.59 15.26
N PHE A 183 3.82 -5.35 15.28
CA PHE A 183 4.76 -6.26 15.95
C PHE A 183 4.51 -6.31 17.46
N GLN A 184 4.29 -5.16 18.11
CA GLN A 184 3.99 -5.11 19.55
C GLN A 184 2.65 -5.79 19.88
N GLU A 185 1.63 -5.60 19.05
CA GLU A 185 0.31 -6.23 19.18
C GLU A 185 0.40 -7.76 19.15
N LEU A 186 1.28 -8.35 18.33
CA LEU A 186 1.48 -9.82 18.31
C LEU A 186 1.95 -10.41 19.64
N PHE A 187 2.56 -9.61 20.52
CA PHE A 187 3.07 -10.04 21.82
C PHE A 187 2.31 -9.39 22.99
N THR A 188 1.18 -8.74 22.72
CA THR A 188 0.34 -8.09 23.73
C THR A 188 -0.95 -8.89 23.87
N ASP A 189 -1.14 -9.58 25.00
CA ASP A 189 -2.43 -10.15 25.37
C ASP A 189 -3.19 -9.12 26.20
N GLU A 190 -4.34 -8.65 25.71
CA GLU A 190 -5.18 -7.66 26.40
C GLU A 190 -5.76 -8.20 27.72
N ASP A 191 -5.94 -9.52 27.82
CA ASP A 191 -6.48 -10.22 29.00
C ASP A 191 -5.41 -10.66 30.01
N GLN A 192 -4.12 -10.43 29.72
CA GLN A 192 -3.03 -10.86 30.60
C GLN A 192 -2.75 -9.82 31.70
N ASP A 193 -2.65 -10.29 32.94
CA ASP A 193 -2.25 -9.47 34.08
C ASP A 193 -0.85 -8.84 33.83
N PRO A 194 -0.68 -7.51 33.91
CA PRO A 194 0.59 -6.81 33.69
C PRO A 194 1.75 -7.31 34.57
N SER A 195 1.44 -8.02 35.66
CA SER A 195 2.42 -8.61 36.56
C SER A 195 2.98 -9.98 36.09
N LYS A 196 2.35 -10.62 35.09
CA LYS A 196 2.71 -11.95 34.58
C LYS A 196 3.32 -11.94 33.17
N VAL A 197 3.72 -10.78 32.65
CA VAL A 197 4.35 -10.68 31.32
C VAL A 197 5.76 -11.27 31.36
N ASN A 198 6.03 -12.20 30.45
CA ASN A 198 7.36 -12.81 30.31
C ASN A 198 8.39 -11.75 29.85
N PHE A 199 9.67 -11.95 30.21
CA PHE A 199 10.76 -11.07 29.78
C PHE A 199 10.80 -10.88 28.25
N ILE A 200 10.55 -11.95 27.50
CA ILE A 200 10.49 -11.91 26.03
C ILE A 200 9.33 -11.04 25.53
N GLN A 201 8.14 -11.14 26.13
CA GLN A 201 7.00 -10.29 25.79
C GLN A 201 7.35 -8.82 26.08
N LYS A 202 7.93 -8.53 27.25
CA LYS A 202 8.35 -7.17 27.63
C LYS A 202 9.41 -6.59 26.68
N LEU A 203 10.32 -7.42 26.18
CA LEU A 203 11.32 -7.02 25.18
C LEU A 203 10.66 -6.74 23.83
N CYS A 204 9.79 -7.64 23.35
CA CYS A 204 9.05 -7.47 22.09
C CYS A 204 8.07 -6.28 22.12
N GLN A 205 7.54 -5.93 23.28
CA GLN A 205 6.69 -4.76 23.49
C GLN A 205 7.49 -3.45 23.58
N ASN A 206 8.83 -3.49 23.71
CA ASN A 206 9.63 -2.27 23.73
C ASN A 206 9.67 -1.61 22.34
N SER A 207 9.38 -0.31 22.29
CA SER A 207 9.30 0.45 21.03
C SER A 207 10.59 0.44 20.22
N ILE A 208 11.75 0.56 20.88
CA ILE A 208 13.06 0.57 20.23
C ILE A 208 13.36 -0.81 19.65
N PHE A 209 13.18 -1.87 20.44
CA PHE A 209 13.46 -3.24 20.01
C PHE A 209 12.54 -3.66 18.85
N ALA A 210 11.24 -3.42 18.98
CA ALA A 210 10.26 -3.67 17.92
C ALA A 210 10.60 -2.91 16.63
N THR A 211 11.06 -1.66 16.74
CA THR A 211 11.51 -0.88 15.57
C THR A 211 12.75 -1.49 14.91
N ILE A 212 13.75 -1.88 15.70
CA ILE A 212 14.99 -2.47 15.16
C ILE A 212 14.65 -3.74 14.37
N ILE A 213 13.85 -4.64 14.93
CA ILE A 213 13.46 -5.89 14.27
C ILE A 213 12.69 -5.61 12.98
N THR A 214 11.63 -4.79 13.07
CA THR A 214 10.75 -4.53 11.91
C THR A 214 11.50 -3.80 10.79
N LEU A 215 12.37 -2.85 11.10
CA LEU A 215 13.22 -2.18 10.10
C LEU A 215 14.33 -3.07 9.57
N ALA A 216 14.92 -3.95 10.39
CA ALA A 216 15.93 -4.91 9.91
C ALA A 216 15.31 -5.89 8.89
N LEU A 217 14.11 -6.39 9.18
CA LEU A 217 13.34 -7.22 8.25
C LEU A 217 12.96 -6.44 6.98
N GLY A 218 12.51 -5.19 7.13
CA GLY A 218 12.22 -4.30 6.00
C GLY A 218 13.45 -4.02 5.12
N TYR A 219 14.63 -3.81 5.72
CA TYR A 219 15.89 -3.62 5.01
C TYR A 219 16.31 -4.90 4.27
N ALA A 220 16.22 -6.06 4.92
CA ALA A 220 16.52 -7.34 4.29
C ALA A 220 15.62 -7.58 3.07
N LEU A 221 14.31 -7.31 3.19
CA LEU A 221 13.37 -7.35 2.08
C LEU A 221 13.77 -6.36 0.98
N SER A 222 14.14 -5.12 1.31
CA SER A 222 14.51 -4.12 0.29
C SER A 222 15.65 -4.57 -0.65
N LYS A 223 16.53 -5.49 -0.21
CA LYS A 223 17.58 -6.10 -1.03
C LYS A 223 17.08 -7.15 -2.02
N GLY A 224 15.91 -7.74 -1.77
CA GLY A 224 15.27 -8.73 -2.62
C GLY A 224 14.72 -8.18 -3.94
N GLY A 225 14.70 -6.86 -4.11
CA GLY A 225 14.26 -6.18 -5.34
C GLY A 225 12.74 -5.95 -5.37
N TYR A 226 12.35 -4.75 -5.79
CA TYR A 226 10.97 -4.28 -5.79
C TYR A 226 9.99 -5.23 -6.48
N LEU A 227 10.32 -5.70 -7.70
CA LEU A 227 9.44 -6.57 -8.48
C LEU A 227 9.18 -7.92 -7.82
N ASN A 228 10.11 -8.41 -7.00
CA ASN A 228 9.96 -9.68 -6.29
C ASN A 228 9.12 -9.54 -5.02
N ILE A 229 8.99 -8.33 -4.47
CA ILE A 229 8.17 -8.10 -3.27
C ILE A 229 6.79 -7.59 -3.64
N TRP A 230 6.65 -6.93 -4.79
CA TRP A 230 5.40 -6.28 -5.18
C TRP A 230 4.20 -7.22 -5.21
N ALA A 231 4.36 -8.42 -5.78
CA ALA A 231 3.27 -9.40 -5.82
C ALA A 231 2.87 -9.89 -4.42
N LEU A 232 3.85 -10.01 -3.50
CA LEU A 232 3.59 -10.36 -2.12
C LEU A 232 2.88 -9.22 -1.38
N PHE A 233 3.37 -7.99 -1.54
CA PHE A 233 2.75 -6.78 -1.01
C PHE A 233 1.31 -6.64 -1.47
N GLY A 234 1.06 -6.75 -2.78
CA GLY A 234 -0.27 -6.66 -3.35
C GLY A 234 -1.22 -7.72 -2.78
N SER A 235 -0.76 -8.97 -2.67
CA SER A 235 -1.59 -10.07 -2.16
C SER A 235 -1.91 -9.89 -0.66
N SER A 236 -0.92 -9.48 0.14
CA SER A 236 -1.12 -9.12 1.55
C SER A 236 -2.09 -7.95 1.71
N ASN A 237 -1.97 -6.93 0.86
CA ASN A 237 -2.84 -5.75 0.89
C ASN A 237 -4.29 -6.10 0.59
N GLN A 238 -4.53 -6.96 -0.40
CA GLN A 238 -5.89 -7.41 -0.72
C GLN A 238 -6.47 -8.35 0.33
N MET A 239 -5.64 -9.20 0.95
CA MET A 239 -6.06 -10.03 2.08
C MET A 239 -6.52 -9.15 3.25
N LEU A 240 -5.69 -8.19 3.65
CA LEU A 240 -6.01 -7.25 4.72
C LEU A 240 -7.27 -6.43 4.42
N SER A 241 -7.48 -6.08 3.15
CA SER A 241 -8.72 -5.43 2.72
C SER A 241 -9.95 -6.31 2.93
N ALA A 242 -9.87 -7.60 2.57
CA ALA A 242 -10.94 -8.55 2.79
C ALA A 242 -11.26 -8.72 4.29
N LEU A 243 -10.23 -8.70 5.14
CA LEU A 243 -10.38 -8.75 6.60
C LEU A 243 -11.06 -7.49 7.16
N ALA A 244 -10.66 -6.31 6.69
CA ALA A 244 -11.29 -5.06 7.09
C ALA A 244 -12.79 -5.04 6.70
N LEU A 245 -13.11 -5.44 5.47
CA LEU A 245 -14.51 -5.56 5.02
C LEU A 245 -15.29 -6.59 5.84
N SER A 246 -14.66 -7.71 6.22
CA SER A 246 -15.27 -8.72 7.08
C SER A 246 -15.59 -8.17 8.48
N ALA A 247 -14.67 -7.42 9.08
CA ALA A 247 -14.88 -6.78 10.38
C ALA A 247 -16.02 -5.74 10.31
N VAL A 248 -16.06 -4.93 9.25
CA VAL A 248 -17.15 -3.98 9.00
C VAL A 248 -18.49 -4.70 8.80
N ALA A 249 -18.53 -5.80 8.05
CA ALA A 249 -19.74 -6.59 7.84
C ALA A 249 -20.29 -7.17 9.16
N VAL A 250 -19.42 -7.71 10.02
CA VAL A 250 -19.80 -8.18 11.36
C VAL A 250 -20.33 -7.03 12.22
N TYR A 251 -19.65 -5.88 12.21
CA TYR A 251 -20.06 -4.69 12.97
C TYR A 251 -21.44 -4.18 12.55
N LEU A 252 -21.69 -4.03 11.24
CA LEU A 252 -22.98 -3.59 10.73
C LEU A 252 -24.11 -4.56 11.10
N LYS A 253 -23.86 -5.87 10.97
CA LYS A 253 -24.83 -6.89 11.36
C LYS A 253 -25.16 -6.79 12.86
N LYS A 254 -24.15 -6.69 13.73
CA LYS A 254 -24.36 -6.52 15.19
C LYS A 254 -25.05 -5.22 15.55
N SER A 255 -24.84 -4.16 14.77
CA SER A 255 -25.47 -2.85 14.97
C SER A 255 -26.88 -2.76 14.39
N GLY A 256 -27.42 -3.87 13.84
CA GLY A 256 -28.76 -3.92 13.23
C GLY A 256 -28.89 -3.17 11.90
N THR A 257 -27.78 -2.79 11.27
CA THR A 257 -27.76 -2.08 9.98
C THR A 257 -27.59 -3.07 8.83
N ASP A 258 -28.20 -2.79 7.67
CA ASP A 258 -28.05 -3.65 6.48
C ASP A 258 -26.57 -3.72 6.05
N SER A 259 -26.04 -4.95 6.01
CA SER A 259 -24.65 -5.23 5.68
C SER A 259 -24.46 -5.77 4.25
N LYS A 260 -25.54 -5.99 3.49
CA LYS A 260 -25.50 -6.63 2.16
C LYS A 260 -24.57 -5.93 1.17
N ASN A 261 -24.50 -4.60 1.22
CA ASN A 261 -23.64 -3.81 0.33
C ASN A 261 -22.13 -4.06 0.56
N VAL A 262 -21.74 -4.53 1.75
CA VAL A 262 -20.34 -4.84 2.08
C VAL A 262 -19.97 -6.27 1.66
N TRP A 263 -20.94 -7.18 1.59
CA TRP A 263 -20.71 -8.59 1.29
C TRP A 263 -20.18 -8.81 -0.13
N ILE A 264 -20.71 -8.08 -1.11
CA ILE A 264 -20.28 -8.23 -2.51
C ILE A 264 -18.79 -7.85 -2.65
N PRO A 265 -18.33 -6.64 -2.23
CA PRO A 265 -16.90 -6.32 -2.21
C PRO A 265 -16.07 -7.33 -1.43
N MET A 266 -16.53 -7.75 -0.24
CA MET A 266 -15.81 -8.68 0.62
C MET A 266 -15.54 -10.02 -0.09
N LEU A 267 -16.58 -10.66 -0.62
CA LEU A 267 -16.49 -11.97 -1.29
C LEU A 267 -15.67 -11.90 -2.57
N LEU A 268 -15.85 -10.84 -3.37
CA LEU A 268 -15.07 -10.63 -4.59
C LEU A 268 -13.58 -10.47 -4.26
N MET A 269 -13.26 -9.66 -3.25
CA MET A 269 -11.87 -9.44 -2.84
C MET A 269 -11.23 -10.69 -2.26
N MET A 270 -11.96 -11.49 -1.49
CA MET A 270 -11.50 -12.80 -1.04
C MET A 270 -11.21 -13.73 -2.22
N ALA A 271 -12.15 -13.86 -3.17
CA ALA A 271 -11.99 -14.74 -4.32
C ALA A 271 -10.79 -14.35 -5.19
N VAL A 272 -10.63 -13.06 -5.47
CA VAL A 272 -9.49 -12.50 -6.22
C VAL A 272 -8.17 -12.76 -5.50
N THR A 273 -8.13 -12.51 -4.18
CA THR A 273 -6.90 -12.69 -3.38
C THR A 273 -6.48 -14.15 -3.31
N PHE A 274 -7.41 -15.07 -2.99
CA PHE A 274 -7.10 -16.49 -2.95
C PHE A 274 -6.67 -17.01 -4.32
N SER A 275 -7.37 -16.62 -5.38
CA SER A 275 -7.02 -17.02 -6.75
C SER A 275 -5.63 -16.52 -7.15
N ALA A 276 -5.27 -15.27 -6.83
CA ALA A 276 -3.96 -14.70 -7.13
C ALA A 276 -2.84 -15.38 -6.33
N LEU A 277 -3.06 -15.65 -5.03
CA LEU A 277 -2.12 -16.38 -4.18
C LEU A 277 -1.91 -17.81 -4.65
N THR A 278 -2.98 -18.51 -5.06
CA THR A 278 -2.88 -19.87 -5.61
C THR A 278 -2.03 -19.88 -6.89
N LEU A 279 -2.31 -18.96 -7.84
CA LEU A 279 -1.52 -18.88 -9.07
C LEU A 279 -0.05 -18.52 -8.80
N LEU A 280 0.20 -17.62 -7.85
CA LEU A 280 1.56 -17.24 -7.44
C LEU A 280 2.31 -18.42 -6.80
N ASN A 281 1.66 -19.15 -5.90
CA ASN A 281 2.24 -20.31 -5.24
C ASN A 281 2.51 -21.45 -6.23
N ILE A 282 1.59 -21.74 -7.16
CA ILE A 282 1.79 -22.74 -8.22
C ILE A 282 2.97 -22.34 -9.11
N SER A 283 3.02 -21.07 -9.55
CA SER A 283 4.11 -20.58 -10.39
C SER A 283 5.47 -20.69 -9.69
N ASN A 284 5.53 -20.36 -8.39
CA ASN A 284 6.77 -20.44 -7.62
C ASN A 284 7.15 -21.89 -7.29
N PHE A 285 6.17 -22.77 -7.07
CA PHE A 285 6.39 -24.19 -6.85
C PHE A 285 6.93 -24.87 -8.11
N ASN A 286 6.34 -24.61 -9.28
CA ASN A 286 6.80 -25.15 -10.56
C ASN A 286 8.18 -24.63 -10.98
N ALA A 287 8.60 -23.49 -10.43
CA ALA A 287 9.96 -23.00 -10.63
C ALA A 287 11.01 -23.79 -9.84
N ILE A 288 10.61 -24.53 -8.78
CA ILE A 288 11.53 -25.36 -7.99
C ILE A 288 12.09 -26.47 -8.89
N GLY A 289 13.41 -26.49 -9.05
CA GLY A 289 14.11 -27.46 -9.90
C GLY A 289 14.37 -26.98 -11.33
N THR A 290 13.97 -25.76 -11.69
CA THR A 290 14.38 -25.10 -12.95
C THR A 290 15.69 -24.31 -12.74
N GLU A 291 16.49 -24.14 -13.80
CA GLU A 291 17.74 -23.35 -13.76
C GLU A 291 17.53 -21.88 -13.33
N GLY A 292 16.30 -21.38 -13.43
CA GLY A 292 15.91 -20.03 -13.01
C GLY A 292 15.44 -19.91 -11.55
N PHE A 293 15.57 -20.96 -10.72
CA PHE A 293 15.14 -20.90 -9.33
C PHE A 293 16.13 -20.13 -8.46
N VAL A 294 15.65 -19.03 -7.87
CA VAL A 294 16.37 -18.25 -6.86
C VAL A 294 15.58 -18.31 -5.56
N PHE A 295 16.12 -19.01 -4.57
CA PHE A 295 15.47 -19.17 -3.25
C PHE A 295 15.08 -17.84 -2.61
N ALA A 296 15.96 -16.83 -2.69
CA ALA A 296 15.70 -15.49 -2.18
C ALA A 296 14.51 -14.77 -2.85
N LYS A 297 14.10 -15.19 -4.06
CA LYS A 297 12.97 -14.62 -4.80
C LYS A 297 11.75 -15.52 -4.75
N GLN A 298 11.78 -16.66 -5.44
CA GLN A 298 10.61 -17.55 -5.53
C GLN A 298 10.39 -18.33 -4.22
N GLY A 299 11.47 -18.75 -3.54
CA GLY A 299 11.36 -19.45 -2.26
C GLY A 299 10.73 -18.59 -1.17
N LEU A 300 11.19 -17.33 -1.05
CA LEU A 300 10.64 -16.37 -0.09
C LEU A 300 9.16 -16.06 -0.37
N GLN A 301 8.83 -15.81 -1.64
CA GLN A 301 7.44 -15.58 -2.06
C GLN A 301 6.54 -16.80 -1.77
N LEU A 302 7.04 -18.02 -1.97
CA LEU A 302 6.29 -19.24 -1.70
C LEU A 302 6.01 -19.40 -0.19
N ILE A 303 7.03 -19.19 0.67
CA ILE A 303 6.87 -19.30 2.12
C ILE A 303 5.83 -18.29 2.63
N PHE A 304 5.99 -17.01 2.31
CA PHE A 304 5.04 -16.00 2.76
C PHE A 304 3.68 -16.14 2.07
N GLY A 305 3.65 -16.53 0.80
CA GLY A 305 2.42 -16.77 0.05
C GLY A 305 1.58 -17.88 0.65
N ILE A 306 2.20 -19.00 1.07
CA ILE A 306 1.52 -20.08 1.80
C ILE A 306 1.05 -19.59 3.17
N PHE A 307 1.89 -18.88 3.91
CA PHE A 307 1.52 -18.35 5.22
C PHE A 307 0.30 -17.43 5.16
N ILE A 308 0.29 -16.47 4.23
CA ILE A 308 -0.85 -15.56 4.01
C ILE A 308 -2.09 -16.33 3.57
N PHE A 309 -1.93 -17.35 2.73
CA PHE A 309 -3.05 -18.17 2.25
C PHE A 309 -3.72 -18.94 3.40
N ILE A 310 -2.93 -19.61 4.25
CA ILE A 310 -3.44 -20.37 5.40
C ILE A 310 -4.12 -19.44 6.41
N THR A 311 -3.44 -18.36 6.81
CA THR A 311 -4.01 -17.38 7.74
C THR A 311 -5.27 -16.74 7.18
N GLY A 312 -5.26 -16.44 5.88
CA GLY A 312 -6.42 -15.95 5.16
C GLY A 312 -7.63 -16.87 5.26
N ILE A 313 -7.45 -18.19 5.05
CA ILE A 313 -8.52 -19.18 5.19
C ILE A 313 -9.07 -19.21 6.62
N LEU A 314 -8.18 -19.26 7.62
CA LEU A 314 -8.58 -19.32 9.04
C LEU A 314 -9.45 -18.13 9.44
N ILE A 315 -9.03 -16.92 9.07
CA ILE A 315 -9.77 -15.71 9.43
C ILE A 315 -11.06 -15.60 8.60
N SER A 316 -11.02 -15.95 7.32
CA SER A 316 -12.20 -15.99 6.46
C SER A 316 -13.28 -16.92 7.01
N TYR A 317 -12.89 -18.12 7.44
CA TYR A 317 -13.78 -19.08 8.07
C TYR A 317 -14.40 -18.50 9.35
N ASN A 318 -13.59 -17.95 10.25
CA ASN A 318 -14.08 -17.36 11.51
C ASN A 318 -15.00 -16.15 11.28
N SER A 319 -14.69 -15.33 10.26
CA SER A 319 -15.48 -14.16 9.90
C SER A 319 -16.83 -14.56 9.33
N ILE A 320 -16.86 -15.44 8.33
CA ILE A 320 -18.10 -15.97 7.75
C ILE A 320 -18.93 -16.68 8.82
N LYS A 321 -18.28 -17.48 9.69
CA LYS A 321 -18.97 -18.14 10.80
C LYS A 321 -19.65 -17.11 11.72
N SER A 322 -18.96 -16.03 12.05
CA SER A 322 -19.51 -14.97 12.90
C SER A 322 -20.61 -14.17 12.21
N ILE A 323 -20.54 -13.97 10.89
CA ILE A 323 -21.56 -13.27 10.11
C ILE A 323 -22.83 -14.12 9.98
N PHE A 324 -22.74 -15.43 9.77
CA PHE A 324 -23.91 -16.26 9.47
C PHE A 324 -24.45 -17.08 10.65
N PHE A 325 -23.62 -17.43 11.63
CA PHE A 325 -23.96 -18.44 12.65
C PHE A 325 -23.79 -17.97 14.10
N LYS A 326 -23.31 -16.75 14.36
CA LYS A 326 -23.39 -16.14 15.69
C LYS A 326 -24.51 -15.10 15.67
N ASP A 327 -25.49 -15.32 16.54
CA ASP A 327 -26.46 -14.31 16.97
C ASP A 327 -25.76 -13.23 17.81
#